data_AF-A0A1G0ZE90-F1
#
_entry.id   AF-A0A1G0ZE90-F1
#
_cell.length_a   1.000
_cell.length_b   1.000
_cell.length_c   1.000
_cell.angle_alpha   90.00
_cell.angle_beta   90.00
_cell.angle_gamma   90.00
#
_symmetry.space_group_name_H-M   'P 1'
#
loop_
_entity.id
_entity.type
_entity.pdbx_description
1 polymer ?
#
loop_
_entity_poly.entity_id
_entity_poly.type
_entity_poly.pdbx_seq_one_letter_code
_entity_poly.pdbx_strand_id
1 'polypeptide(L)'
;MAEFTQIGQTETYQGLNGTKHEAKFLVPEAELADAIPNLGETVSWAEPDCVATAWRKTWLGGGCWQLTITAIPKGDLSEINLRDSDLENRIGKTYSSSEIYLRPEFWGIILASASDEESGLLDIYGDPCKRGSYLFPNSSASNKGAADYRKSPFLESGLDLDVSLIGRTIKTRLYVCVYYTRRPIHSLADFIGVSGSFPSKCRPKDSQAGRWLALNQRLQNHFDKDNQAWTKVYRKMLLAPASCCWDPDKNGGTWTW
;
A
#
# COMPACT_ATOMS: atom_id res chain seq x y z
N MET A 1 10.66 18.39 14.78
CA MET A 1 9.52 17.79 14.07
C MET A 1 8.45 18.85 13.94
N ALA A 2 7.85 19.02 12.76
CA ALA A 2 6.65 19.83 12.62
C ALA A 2 5.52 19.23 13.46
N GLU A 3 4.73 20.06 14.13
CA GLU A 3 3.62 19.62 14.97
C GLU A 3 2.42 19.26 14.09
N PHE A 4 2.32 17.98 13.70
CA PHE A 4 1.17 17.49 12.96
C PHE A 4 -0.02 17.25 13.88
N THR A 5 -1.22 17.50 13.37
CA THR A 5 -2.46 17.25 14.12
C THR A 5 -2.63 15.74 14.33
N GLN A 6 -2.38 15.29 15.56
CA GLN A 6 -2.68 13.93 15.98
C GLN A 6 -4.20 13.71 15.96
N ILE A 7 -4.63 12.65 15.27
CA ILE A 7 -6.02 12.21 15.24
C ILE A 7 -6.22 11.20 16.38
N GLY A 8 -6.96 11.63 17.41
CA GLY A 8 -7.28 10.78 18.55
C GLY A 8 -6.11 10.60 19.52
N GLN A 9 -6.28 9.66 20.44
CA GLN A 9 -5.28 9.37 21.47
C GLN A 9 -4.23 8.37 20.97
N THR A 10 -3.05 8.40 21.59
CA THR A 10 -2.04 7.36 21.40
C THR A 10 -2.57 6.05 21.95
N GLU A 11 -2.77 5.07 21.09
CA GLU A 11 -3.26 3.74 21.47
C GLU A 11 -2.09 2.92 22.02
N THR A 12 -2.20 2.44 23.25
CA THR A 12 -1.16 1.63 23.90
C THR A 12 -1.59 0.16 23.93
N TYR A 13 -0.71 -0.70 23.45
CA TYR A 13 -0.90 -2.14 23.36
C TYR A 13 0.17 -2.83 24.21
N GLN A 14 -0.25 -3.48 25.29
CA GLN A 14 0.63 -4.36 26.06
C GLN A 14 0.52 -5.78 25.52
N GLY A 15 1.65 -6.35 25.09
CA GLY A 15 1.75 -7.73 24.64
C GLY A 15 2.88 -8.48 25.34
N LEU A 16 3.00 -9.77 25.03
CA LEU A 16 4.09 -10.62 25.53
C LEU A 16 5.50 -10.16 25.10
N ASN A 17 5.58 -9.26 24.12
CA ASN A 17 6.81 -8.77 23.50
C ASN A 17 7.10 -7.29 23.83
N GLY A 18 6.59 -6.79 24.96
CA GLY A 18 6.78 -5.41 25.39
C GLY A 18 5.58 -4.49 25.09
N THR A 19 5.80 -3.20 25.36
CA THR A 19 4.78 -2.17 25.17
C THR A 19 4.90 -1.56 23.79
N LYS A 20 3.77 -1.38 23.11
CA LYS A 20 3.69 -0.72 21.80
C LYS A 20 2.73 0.45 21.87
N HIS A 21 3.10 1.57 21.25
CA HIS A 21 2.28 2.74 21.10
C HIS A 21 1.98 3.00 19.62
N GLU A 22 0.74 3.33 19.29
CA GLU A 22 0.36 3.81 17.96
C GLU A 22 -0.27 5.19 18.03
N ALA A 23 0.25 6.12 17.23
CA ALA A 23 -0.37 7.41 17.00
C ALA A 23 -0.77 7.56 15.54
N LYS A 24 -1.87 8.27 15.29
CA LYS A 24 -2.38 8.57 13.96
C LYS A 24 -2.32 10.08 13.77
N PHE A 25 -1.86 10.54 12.62
CA PHE A 25 -1.70 11.94 12.29
C PHE A 25 -2.43 12.24 10.98
N LEU A 26 -3.08 13.39 10.91
CA LEU A 26 -3.56 13.94 9.64
C LEU A 26 -2.44 14.76 9.03
N VAL A 27 -2.07 14.44 7.79
CA VAL A 27 -0.93 15.08 7.12
C VAL A 27 -1.33 15.50 5.70
N PRO A 28 -1.22 16.80 5.36
CA PRO A 28 -1.34 17.26 3.97
C PRO A 28 -0.26 16.62 3.08
N GLU A 29 -0.58 16.36 1.82
CA GLU A 29 0.35 15.73 0.88
C GLU A 29 1.68 16.49 0.73
N ALA A 30 1.64 17.83 0.75
CA ALA A 30 2.83 18.68 0.67
C ALA A 30 3.80 18.49 1.86
N GLU A 31 3.30 18.03 3.01
CA GLU A 31 4.06 17.90 4.26
C GLU A 31 4.34 16.43 4.60
N LEU A 32 3.84 15.50 3.78
CA LEU A 32 3.93 14.07 4.05
C LEU A 32 5.37 13.57 4.14
N ALA A 33 6.28 14.14 3.34
CA ALA A 33 7.68 13.78 3.36
C ALA A 33 8.35 14.12 4.71
N ASP A 34 8.01 15.28 5.27
CA ASP A 34 8.55 15.77 6.54
C ASP A 34 7.88 15.11 7.76
N ALA A 35 6.66 14.60 7.58
CA ALA A 35 5.90 13.94 8.64
C ALA A 35 6.29 12.50 8.90
N ILE A 36 6.90 11.83 7.93
CA ILE A 36 7.33 10.45 8.07
C ILE A 36 8.61 10.44 8.92
N PRO A 37 8.58 9.90 10.15
CA PRO A 37 9.76 9.88 10.99
C PRO A 37 10.80 8.92 10.41
N ASN A 38 12.06 9.19 10.71
CA ASN A 38 13.08 8.17 10.50
C ASN A 38 12.82 7.04 11.50
N LEU A 39 12.93 5.80 11.03
CA LEU A 39 12.77 4.66 11.94
C LEU A 39 13.99 4.59 12.87
N GLY A 40 13.74 4.45 14.17
CA GLY A 40 14.73 4.61 15.24
C GLY A 40 14.80 6.04 15.79
N GLU A 41 14.12 7.02 15.17
CA GLU A 41 14.00 8.37 15.70
C GLU A 41 13.11 8.37 16.94
N THR A 42 13.54 9.13 17.95
CA THR A 42 12.76 9.34 19.16
C THR A 42 11.47 10.06 18.80
N VAL A 43 10.34 9.53 19.26
CA VAL A 43 9.05 10.19 19.12
C VAL A 43 8.66 10.84 20.45
N SER A 44 8.14 12.06 20.38
CA SER A 44 7.75 12.84 21.57
C SER A 44 6.33 12.55 22.06
N TRP A 45 5.51 11.84 21.27
CA TRP A 45 4.08 11.61 21.53
C TRP A 45 3.77 10.32 22.31
N ALA A 46 4.80 9.54 22.67
CA ALA A 46 4.67 8.31 23.45
C ALA A 46 5.69 8.27 24.59
N GLU A 47 5.24 7.82 25.76
CA GLU A 47 6.07 7.61 26.95
C GLU A 47 6.09 6.12 27.34
N PRO A 48 7.20 5.62 27.93
CA PRO A 48 8.50 6.29 28.14
C PRO A 48 9.23 6.52 26.81
N ASP A 49 10.43 7.15 26.84
CA ASP A 49 11.26 7.41 25.64
C ASP A 49 11.13 6.33 24.57
N CYS A 50 10.36 6.66 23.53
CA CYS A 50 9.92 5.72 22.50
C CYS A 50 10.64 6.02 21.19
N VAL A 51 10.91 4.97 20.41
CA VAL A 51 11.46 5.11 19.05
C VAL A 51 10.47 4.65 18.01
N ALA A 52 10.37 5.37 16.90
CA ALA A 52 9.53 4.97 15.77
C ALA A 52 10.04 3.64 15.19
N THR A 53 9.19 2.62 15.14
CA THR A 53 9.55 1.28 14.64
C THR A 53 8.80 0.86 13.39
N ALA A 54 7.66 1.49 13.13
CA ALA A 54 6.95 1.34 11.87
C ALA A 54 6.11 2.59 11.58
N TRP A 55 5.73 2.76 10.32
CA TRP A 55 4.71 3.72 9.92
C TRP A 55 3.88 3.15 8.76
N ARG A 56 2.69 3.72 8.56
CA ARG A 56 1.78 3.41 7.46
C ARG A 56 1.05 4.68 7.05
N LYS A 57 0.98 4.97 5.75
CA LYS A 57 0.10 6.02 5.21
C LYS A 57 -1.17 5.45 4.59
N THR A 58 -2.29 6.13 4.78
CA THR A 58 -3.59 5.80 4.16
C THR A 58 -4.14 7.07 3.54
N TRP A 59 -4.48 7.05 2.26
CA TRP A 59 -5.07 8.21 1.60
C TRP A 59 -6.51 8.41 2.07
N LEU A 60 -6.87 9.62 2.49
CA LEU A 60 -8.21 9.97 2.96
C LEU A 60 -9.03 10.79 1.94
N GLY A 61 -8.43 11.18 0.81
CA GLY A 61 -9.03 12.09 -0.17
C GLY A 61 -8.63 13.55 0.04
N GLY A 62 -8.88 14.41 -0.95
CA GLY A 62 -8.68 15.87 -0.85
C GLY A 62 -7.23 16.33 -0.59
N GLY A 63 -6.22 15.55 -0.99
CA GLY A 63 -4.81 15.86 -0.74
C GLY A 63 -4.35 15.59 0.70
N CYS A 64 -5.12 14.82 1.48
CA CYS A 64 -4.81 14.49 2.87
C CYS A 64 -4.51 13.01 3.06
N TRP A 65 -3.58 12.74 3.96
CA TRP A 65 -3.13 11.40 4.36
C TRP A 65 -3.36 11.19 5.85
N GLN A 66 -3.72 9.97 6.23
CA GLN A 66 -3.58 9.48 7.59
C GLN A 66 -2.24 8.76 7.72
N LEU A 67 -1.33 9.31 8.51
CA LEU A 67 -0.08 8.65 8.87
C LEU A 67 -0.24 7.96 10.22
N THR A 68 -0.17 6.64 10.27
CA THR A 68 -0.09 5.87 11.51
C THR A 68 1.37 5.58 11.80
N ILE A 69 1.89 6.01 12.95
CA ILE A 69 3.25 5.73 13.42
C ILE A 69 3.15 4.78 14.61
N THR A 70 3.96 3.73 14.58
CA THR A 70 4.14 2.79 15.69
C THR A 70 5.47 3.06 16.37
N ALA A 71 5.47 3.13 17.69
CA ALA A 71 6.65 3.27 18.51
C ALA A 71 6.68 2.25 19.65
N ILE A 72 7.87 1.95 20.14
CA ILE A 72 8.09 1.09 21.32
C ILE A 72 9.10 1.77 22.26
N PRO A 73 9.06 1.46 23.58
CA PRO A 73 10.06 1.92 24.52
C PRO A 73 11.47 1.54 24.09
N LYS A 74 12.41 2.48 24.24
CA LYS A 74 13.82 2.27 23.89
C LYS A 74 14.48 1.13 24.69
N GLY A 75 13.99 0.86 25.90
CA GLY A 75 14.45 -0.24 26.76
C GLY A 75 13.93 -1.62 26.35
N ASP A 76 12.80 -1.71 25.63
CA ASP A 76 12.16 -2.98 25.24
C ASP A 76 12.82 -3.59 23.99
N LEU A 77 13.75 -2.89 23.34
CA LEU A 77 14.49 -3.40 22.18
C LEU A 77 15.29 -4.67 22.49
N SER A 78 15.64 -4.93 23.76
CA SER A 78 16.37 -6.12 24.22
C SER A 78 15.49 -7.31 24.63
N GLU A 79 14.16 -7.14 24.74
CA GLU A 79 13.27 -8.16 25.35
C GLU A 79 12.24 -8.81 24.40
N ILE A 80 12.38 -8.63 23.08
CA ILE A 80 11.56 -9.33 22.08
C ILE A 80 12.12 -10.75 21.87
N ASN A 81 12.14 -11.53 22.94
CA ASN A 81 12.55 -12.93 22.96
C ASN A 81 11.33 -13.83 22.74
N LEU A 82 11.08 -14.24 21.50
CA LEU A 82 10.28 -15.42 21.23
C LEU A 82 11.02 -16.35 20.27
N ARG A 83 11.50 -17.44 20.88
CA ARG A 83 11.88 -18.76 20.32
C ARG A 83 11.76 -18.87 18.79
N ASP A 84 12.88 -18.90 18.09
CA ASP A 84 12.95 -19.50 16.75
C ASP A 84 14.39 -19.91 16.43
N SER A 85 14.68 -21.20 16.61
CA SER A 85 16.00 -21.79 16.43
C SER A 85 16.46 -21.90 14.96
N ASP A 86 15.70 -21.42 13.98
CA ASP A 86 15.96 -21.67 12.54
C ASP A 86 15.64 -20.46 11.62
N LEU A 87 16.05 -19.24 12.00
CA LEU A 87 15.84 -18.04 11.17
C LEU A 87 16.70 -17.97 9.90
N GLU A 88 17.67 -18.88 9.72
CA GLU A 88 18.41 -18.96 8.44
C GLU A 88 17.53 -19.39 7.25
N ASN A 89 16.32 -19.91 7.47
CA ASN A 89 15.47 -20.39 6.36
C ASN A 89 13.96 -20.21 6.52
N ARG A 90 13.46 -19.48 7.52
CA ARG A 90 12.01 -19.32 7.71
C ARG A 90 11.42 -18.25 6.80
N ILE A 91 10.81 -18.69 5.70
CA ILE A 91 9.90 -17.89 4.90
C ILE A 91 8.49 -18.29 5.29
N GLY A 92 7.79 -17.44 6.02
CA GLY A 92 6.35 -17.56 6.26
C GLY A 92 5.59 -17.24 4.98
N LYS A 93 5.53 -18.21 4.06
CA LYS A 93 4.74 -18.09 2.82
C LYS A 93 3.32 -18.51 3.11
N THR A 94 2.43 -17.54 3.24
CA THR A 94 0.99 -17.80 3.10
C THR A 94 0.57 -17.19 1.77
N TYR A 95 0.65 -17.98 0.71
CA TYR A 95 0.00 -17.60 -0.54
C TYR A 95 -1.51 -17.84 -0.38
N SER A 96 -2.25 -16.80 -0.01
CA SER A 96 -3.69 -16.81 -0.22
C SER A 96 -3.93 -16.47 -1.69
N SER A 97 -4.31 -17.45 -2.52
CA SER A 97 -4.84 -17.17 -3.86
C SER A 97 -6.26 -16.61 -3.72
N SER A 98 -6.37 -15.39 -3.18
CA SER A 98 -7.63 -14.67 -3.17
C SER A 98 -7.84 -14.08 -4.55
N GLU A 99 -9.00 -14.38 -5.13
CA GLU A 99 -9.40 -13.89 -6.45
C GLU A 99 -9.88 -12.47 -6.27
N ILE A 100 -9.11 -11.51 -6.78
CA ILE A 100 -9.53 -10.12 -6.84
C ILE A 100 -10.05 -9.87 -8.24
N TYR A 101 -11.22 -9.27 -8.33
CA TYR A 101 -11.91 -8.98 -9.57
C TYR A 101 -11.73 -7.51 -9.92
N LEU A 102 -10.99 -7.22 -10.98
CA LEU A 102 -10.93 -5.89 -11.57
C LEU A 102 -12.14 -5.73 -12.49
N ARG A 103 -12.73 -4.53 -12.49
CA ARG A 103 -13.89 -4.16 -13.30
C ARG A 103 -13.47 -3.11 -14.33
N PRO A 104 -13.03 -3.51 -15.53
CA PRO A 104 -12.68 -2.59 -16.61
C PRO A 104 -13.83 -1.68 -17.02
N GLU A 105 -15.06 -2.17 -16.86
CA GLU A 105 -16.29 -1.39 -16.97
C GLU A 105 -16.31 -0.12 -16.10
N PHE A 106 -15.47 -0.02 -15.07
CA PHE A 106 -15.39 1.11 -14.14
C PHE A 106 -14.16 1.99 -14.35
N TRP A 107 -13.39 1.79 -15.41
CA TRP A 107 -12.21 2.61 -15.65
C TRP A 107 -12.54 4.01 -16.14
N GLY A 108 -11.80 4.98 -15.61
CA GLY A 108 -12.05 6.40 -15.86
C GLY A 108 -13.21 6.99 -15.07
N ILE A 109 -13.87 6.21 -14.20
CA ILE A 109 -14.90 6.73 -13.30
C ILE A 109 -14.31 7.82 -12.39
N ILE A 110 -15.09 8.88 -12.21
CA ILE A 110 -14.82 9.96 -11.27
C ILE A 110 -15.89 9.99 -10.17
N LEU A 111 -15.60 10.69 -9.08
CA LEU A 111 -16.61 11.03 -8.06
C LEU A 111 -17.34 12.29 -8.49
N ALA A 112 -18.66 12.23 -8.51
CA ALA A 112 -19.50 13.37 -8.86
C ALA A 112 -19.38 14.51 -7.83
N SER A 113 -19.20 15.72 -8.35
CA SER A 113 -19.21 16.97 -7.59
C SER A 113 -20.64 17.50 -7.40
N ALA A 114 -20.79 18.62 -6.69
CA ALA A 114 -22.08 19.30 -6.58
C ALA A 114 -22.58 19.85 -7.93
N SER A 115 -21.68 20.32 -8.79
CA SER A 115 -22.03 20.83 -10.12
C SER A 115 -22.54 19.74 -11.06
N ASP A 116 -22.06 18.50 -10.89
CA ASP A 116 -22.49 17.34 -11.68
C ASP A 116 -23.91 16.91 -11.31
N GLU A 117 -24.26 17.00 -10.02
CA GLU A 117 -25.63 16.77 -9.52
C GLU A 117 -26.60 17.85 -10.05
N GLU A 118 -26.21 19.12 -9.99
CA GLU A 118 -27.03 20.23 -10.53
C GLU A 118 -27.26 20.12 -12.04
N SER A 119 -26.32 19.51 -12.76
CA SER A 119 -26.42 19.28 -14.21
C SER A 119 -27.36 18.12 -14.57
N GLY A 120 -27.91 17.41 -13.58
CA GLY A 120 -28.87 16.33 -13.79
C GLY A 120 -28.27 15.13 -14.53
N LEU A 121 -26.96 14.89 -14.39
CA LEU A 121 -26.27 13.76 -15.04
C LEU A 121 -26.80 12.42 -14.50
N LEU A 122 -26.59 11.35 -15.27
CA LEU A 122 -26.85 9.99 -14.81
C LEU A 122 -25.56 9.36 -14.27
N ASP A 123 -25.68 8.62 -13.16
CA ASP A 123 -24.58 7.85 -12.58
C ASP A 123 -24.26 6.58 -13.40
N ILE A 124 -23.26 5.81 -13.00
CA ILE A 124 -22.85 4.57 -13.71
C ILE A 124 -23.94 3.49 -13.79
N TYR A 125 -24.98 3.57 -12.97
CA TYR A 125 -26.12 2.67 -12.97
C TYR A 125 -27.27 3.17 -13.85
N GLY A 126 -27.26 4.46 -14.21
CA GLY A 126 -28.30 5.12 -15.01
C GLY A 126 -29.32 5.88 -14.18
N ASP A 127 -29.06 6.04 -12.88
CA ASP A 127 -29.91 6.80 -11.97
C ASP A 127 -29.48 8.27 -11.91
N PRO A 128 -30.36 9.21 -11.52
CA PRO A 128 -29.97 10.60 -11.31
C PRO A 128 -28.79 10.71 -10.35
N CYS A 129 -27.71 11.33 -10.82
CA CYS A 129 -26.46 11.47 -10.11
C CYS A 129 -26.61 12.32 -8.86
N LYS A 130 -26.02 11.85 -7.75
CA LYS A 130 -25.88 12.62 -6.51
C LYS A 130 -24.41 12.89 -6.23
N ARG A 131 -24.10 13.92 -5.46
CA ARG A 131 -22.74 14.17 -4.97
C ARG A 131 -22.12 12.91 -4.35
N GLY A 132 -20.90 12.58 -4.78
CA GLY A 132 -20.18 11.38 -4.34
C GLY A 132 -20.57 10.09 -5.06
N SER A 133 -21.54 10.13 -5.99
CA SER A 133 -21.83 8.99 -6.88
C SER A 133 -20.67 8.77 -7.84
N TYR A 134 -20.60 7.55 -8.38
CA TYR A 134 -19.65 7.20 -9.42
C TYR A 134 -20.21 7.62 -10.78
N LEU A 135 -19.41 8.38 -11.53
CA LEU A 135 -19.81 8.98 -12.81
C LEU A 135 -18.79 8.64 -13.91
N PHE A 136 -19.27 8.36 -15.11
CA PHE A 136 -18.40 8.36 -16.29
C PHE A 136 -18.14 9.79 -16.77
N PRO A 137 -16.91 10.15 -17.21
CA PRO A 137 -16.59 11.50 -17.68
C PRO A 137 -17.41 11.97 -18.88
N ASN A 138 -17.99 11.03 -19.65
CA ASN A 138 -18.86 11.30 -20.79
C ASN A 138 -20.35 11.08 -20.49
N SER A 139 -20.73 11.04 -19.21
CA SER A 139 -22.14 10.99 -18.80
C SER A 139 -22.90 12.26 -19.18
N SER A 140 -24.21 12.14 -19.27
CA SER A 140 -25.17 13.19 -19.62
C SER A 140 -26.51 12.91 -18.93
N ALA A 141 -27.47 13.82 -19.06
CA ALA A 141 -28.80 13.66 -18.48
C ALA A 141 -29.64 12.51 -19.10
N SER A 142 -29.28 12.01 -20.28
CA SER A 142 -30.01 10.94 -20.98
C SER A 142 -29.17 9.68 -21.23
N ASN A 143 -27.88 9.72 -20.91
CA ASN A 143 -26.96 8.62 -21.11
C ASN A 143 -25.92 8.62 -19.99
N LYS A 144 -25.81 7.50 -19.28
CA LYS A 144 -24.83 7.31 -18.20
C LYS A 144 -23.37 7.39 -18.63
N GLY A 145 -23.09 7.23 -19.93
CA GLY A 145 -21.72 7.18 -20.45
C GLY A 145 -21.14 5.77 -20.40
N ALA A 146 -19.82 5.68 -20.55
CA ALA A 146 -19.09 4.41 -20.60
C ALA A 146 -17.65 4.56 -20.11
N ALA A 147 -17.02 3.42 -19.80
CA ALA A 147 -15.63 3.36 -19.37
C ALA A 147 -14.68 4.04 -20.38
N ASP A 148 -13.72 4.81 -19.86
CA ASP A 148 -12.60 5.32 -20.65
C ASP A 148 -11.39 4.40 -20.45
N TYR A 149 -11.24 3.43 -21.35
CA TYR A 149 -10.16 2.43 -21.27
C TYR A 149 -8.76 3.04 -21.39
N ARG A 150 -8.62 4.27 -21.92
CA ARG A 150 -7.34 5.00 -21.95
C ARG A 150 -6.85 5.38 -20.54
N LYS A 151 -7.75 5.38 -19.55
CA LYS A 151 -7.45 5.61 -18.14
C LYS A 151 -7.09 4.32 -17.38
N SER A 152 -6.87 3.22 -18.08
CA SER A 152 -6.38 1.98 -17.49
C SER A 152 -5.14 2.20 -16.60
N PRO A 153 -5.04 1.51 -15.44
CA PRO A 153 -3.85 1.56 -14.60
C PRO A 153 -2.70 0.70 -15.14
N PHE A 154 -2.89 0.06 -16.30
CA PHE A 154 -1.89 -0.78 -16.95
C PHE A 154 -1.17 -0.03 -18.08
N LEU A 155 0.13 -0.29 -18.22
CA LEU A 155 0.93 0.12 -19.36
C LEU A 155 0.75 -0.92 -20.47
N GLU A 156 0.18 -0.52 -21.60
CA GLU A 156 0.58 -1.12 -22.86
C GLU A 156 1.96 -0.60 -23.22
N SER A 157 2.77 -1.44 -23.83
CA SER A 157 3.88 -0.98 -24.66
C SER A 157 3.41 -0.26 -25.95
N GLY A 158 2.33 0.54 -25.88
CA GLY A 158 1.73 1.27 -26.99
C GLY A 158 0.36 0.75 -27.43
N LEU A 159 -0.68 1.45 -26.97
CA LEU A 159 -1.94 1.78 -27.67
C LEU A 159 -3.16 0.85 -27.69
N ASP A 160 -3.09 -0.45 -27.40
CA ASP A 160 -4.33 -1.24 -27.28
C ASP A 160 -4.41 -2.09 -26.02
N LEU A 161 -5.34 -1.72 -25.14
CA LEU A 161 -5.72 -2.55 -24.01
C LEU A 161 -6.06 -3.91 -24.54
N ASP A 162 -5.46 -4.96 -23.97
CA ASP A 162 -5.74 -6.33 -24.38
C ASP A 162 -7.26 -6.47 -24.46
N VAL A 163 -7.77 -6.55 -25.70
CA VAL A 163 -9.19 -6.47 -25.99
C VAL A 163 -9.95 -7.60 -25.33
N SER A 164 -9.25 -8.67 -24.94
CA SER A 164 -9.80 -9.78 -24.15
C SER A 164 -10.26 -9.37 -22.75
N LEU A 165 -9.83 -8.19 -22.27
CA LEU A 165 -10.18 -7.61 -20.97
C LEU A 165 -11.43 -6.72 -21.03
N ILE A 166 -11.77 -6.17 -22.20
CA ILE A 166 -12.88 -5.22 -22.37
C ILE A 166 -14.22 -5.93 -22.06
N GLY A 167 -15.06 -5.30 -21.24
CA GLY A 167 -16.38 -5.81 -20.88
C GLY A 167 -16.37 -7.10 -20.05
N ARG A 168 -15.21 -7.50 -19.50
CA ARG A 168 -15.08 -8.70 -18.66
C ARG A 168 -14.56 -8.36 -17.29
N THR A 169 -15.13 -8.99 -16.27
CA THR A 169 -14.54 -8.98 -14.94
C THR A 169 -13.23 -9.75 -14.98
N ILE A 170 -12.12 -9.08 -14.69
CA ILE A 170 -10.79 -9.68 -14.80
C ILE A 170 -10.38 -10.23 -13.45
N LYS A 171 -10.09 -11.52 -13.42
CA LYS A 171 -9.53 -12.19 -12.25
C LYS A 171 -8.03 -11.97 -12.17
N THR A 172 -7.57 -11.43 -11.04
CA THR A 172 -6.15 -11.34 -10.72
C THR A 172 -5.82 -12.04 -9.39
N ARG A 173 -4.52 -12.21 -9.14
CA ARG A 173 -3.96 -12.88 -7.96
C ARG A 173 -3.42 -11.87 -6.99
N LEU A 174 -3.86 -12.00 -5.74
CA LEU A 174 -3.20 -11.39 -4.61
C LEU A 174 -2.07 -12.30 -4.11
N TYR A 175 -0.89 -11.74 -3.88
CA TYR A 175 0.22 -12.43 -3.24
C TYR A 175 0.56 -11.75 -1.92
N VAL A 176 0.57 -12.51 -0.84
CA VAL A 176 0.96 -12.04 0.49
C VAL A 176 2.17 -12.84 0.94
N CYS A 177 3.19 -12.17 1.45
CA CYS A 177 4.39 -12.85 1.94
C CYS A 177 4.95 -12.17 3.18
N VAL A 178 5.51 -12.99 4.07
CA VAL A 178 6.36 -12.54 5.17
C VAL A 178 7.73 -13.19 5.02
N TYR A 179 8.78 -12.39 5.02
CA TYR A 179 10.16 -12.89 4.95
C TYR A 179 11.11 -12.03 5.79
N TYR A 180 12.25 -12.60 6.13
CA TYR A 180 13.32 -11.94 6.86
C TYR A 180 14.50 -11.70 5.90
N THR A 181 15.19 -10.57 6.05
CA THR A 181 16.36 -10.22 5.23
C THR A 181 17.40 -9.47 6.05
N ARG A 182 18.69 -9.64 5.73
CA ARG A 182 19.79 -8.89 6.36
C ARG A 182 19.89 -7.44 5.88
N ARG A 183 19.09 -7.06 4.88
CA ARG A 183 19.08 -5.68 4.38
C ARG A 183 18.48 -4.73 5.43
N PRO A 184 19.06 -3.54 5.60
CA PRO A 184 18.53 -2.57 6.54
C PRO A 184 17.19 -2.00 6.03
N ILE A 185 16.29 -1.66 6.95
CA ILE A 185 14.92 -1.22 6.65
C ILE A 185 14.87 -0.06 5.66
N HIS A 186 15.74 0.94 5.81
CA HIS A 186 15.75 2.12 4.93
C HIS A 186 15.99 1.75 3.45
N SER A 187 16.78 0.70 3.18
CA SER A 187 17.03 0.21 1.81
C SER A 187 15.82 -0.48 1.18
N LEU A 188 14.75 -0.71 1.96
CA LEU A 188 13.54 -1.40 1.55
C LEU A 188 12.30 -0.50 1.62
N ALA A 189 12.39 0.67 2.26
CA ALA A 189 11.25 1.55 2.55
C ALA A 189 10.54 2.02 1.28
N ASP A 190 11.29 2.44 0.27
CA ASP A 190 10.78 2.96 -1.01
C ASP A 190 10.64 1.88 -2.09
N PHE A 191 10.76 0.61 -1.71
CA PHE A 191 10.78 -0.49 -2.68
C PHE A 191 9.38 -0.96 -3.08
N ILE A 192 9.02 -0.80 -4.37
CA ILE A 192 7.64 -1.00 -4.87
C ILE A 192 7.51 -2.18 -5.86
N GLY A 193 8.62 -2.84 -6.25
CA GLY A 193 8.66 -3.91 -7.27
C GLY A 193 8.92 -5.35 -6.77
N VAL A 194 9.36 -6.23 -7.69
CA VAL A 194 9.76 -7.65 -7.42
C VAL A 194 11.26 -7.89 -7.63
N SER A 195 11.93 -7.11 -8.48
CA SER A 195 13.35 -7.26 -8.79
C SER A 195 14.22 -6.63 -7.70
N GLY A 196 14.99 -7.46 -7.00
CA GLY A 196 16.07 -7.00 -6.12
C GLY A 196 15.91 -7.32 -4.65
N SER A 197 14.69 -7.49 -4.11
CA SER A 197 14.48 -7.54 -2.64
C SER A 197 13.80 -8.81 -2.11
N PHE A 198 13.47 -9.76 -3.00
CA PHE A 198 12.98 -11.07 -2.62
C PHE A 198 14.14 -12.09 -2.58
N PRO A 199 14.27 -12.90 -1.51
CA PRO A 199 15.02 -14.15 -1.58
C PRO A 199 14.57 -14.92 -2.83
N SER A 200 15.47 -15.60 -3.53
CA SER A 200 15.15 -16.39 -4.73
C SER A 200 13.97 -17.34 -4.49
N LYS A 201 13.88 -17.90 -3.27
CA LYS A 201 12.79 -18.75 -2.80
C LYS A 201 11.44 -18.03 -2.67
N CYS A 202 11.38 -16.70 -2.53
CA CYS A 202 10.15 -15.91 -2.32
C CYS A 202 9.64 -15.20 -3.57
N ARG A 203 10.35 -15.29 -4.69
CA ARG A 203 9.98 -14.59 -5.92
C ARG A 203 8.65 -15.16 -6.44
N PRO A 204 7.61 -14.33 -6.60
CA PRO A 204 6.39 -14.79 -7.23
C PRO A 204 6.68 -15.23 -8.68
N LYS A 205 5.89 -16.17 -9.20
CA LYS A 205 5.95 -16.59 -10.61
C LYS A 205 5.71 -15.36 -11.48
N ASP A 206 6.50 -15.19 -12.53
CA ASP A 206 6.50 -14.03 -13.44
C ASP A 206 7.08 -12.75 -12.78
N SER A 207 8.41 -12.63 -12.82
CA SER A 207 9.16 -11.51 -12.22
C SER A 207 9.52 -10.42 -13.23
N GLN A 208 8.80 -10.34 -14.35
CA GLN A 208 9.01 -9.26 -15.31
C GLN A 208 8.68 -7.91 -14.68
N ALA A 209 9.35 -6.85 -15.14
CA ALA A 209 9.12 -5.50 -14.66
C ALA A 209 7.65 -5.08 -14.88
N GLY A 210 7.08 -4.39 -13.91
CA GLY A 210 5.68 -3.94 -13.95
C GLY A 210 4.63 -5.02 -13.73
N ARG A 211 4.96 -6.32 -13.59
CA ARG A 211 3.95 -7.37 -13.38
C ARG A 211 3.28 -7.37 -12.02
N TRP A 212 3.92 -6.77 -11.02
CA TRP A 212 3.42 -6.77 -9.66
C TRP A 212 3.40 -5.37 -9.09
N LEU A 213 2.26 -5.02 -8.48
CA LEU A 213 2.07 -3.79 -7.73
C LEU A 213 2.12 -4.11 -6.24
N ALA A 214 2.98 -3.44 -5.47
CA ALA A 214 2.92 -3.49 -4.02
C ALA A 214 1.70 -2.70 -3.51
N LEU A 215 0.69 -3.40 -2.96
CA LEU A 215 -0.49 -2.77 -2.35
C LEU A 215 -0.23 -2.32 -0.91
N ASN A 216 0.63 -3.05 -0.20
CA ASN A 216 0.99 -2.74 1.17
C ASN A 216 2.36 -3.34 1.51
N GLN A 217 3.15 -2.58 2.25
CA GLN A 217 4.37 -3.05 2.87
C GLN A 217 4.41 -2.63 4.34
N ARG A 218 4.83 -3.54 5.21
CA ARG A 218 5.21 -3.24 6.59
C ARG A 218 6.60 -3.81 6.85
N LEU A 219 7.46 -2.98 7.42
CA LEU A 219 8.83 -3.32 7.77
C LEU A 219 8.97 -3.28 9.29
N GLN A 220 9.70 -4.24 9.85
CA GLN A 220 9.95 -4.32 11.30
C GLN A 220 11.38 -4.79 11.52
N ASN A 221 12.08 -4.16 12.47
CA ASN A 221 13.39 -4.65 12.90
C ASN A 221 13.19 -5.97 13.66
N HIS A 222 14.11 -6.90 13.46
CA HIS A 222 14.12 -8.18 14.14
C HIS A 222 15.56 -8.59 14.43
N PHE A 223 15.87 -8.95 15.66
CA PHE A 223 17.18 -9.49 16.02
C PHE A 223 17.01 -10.98 16.28
N ASP A 224 17.94 -11.79 15.76
CA ASP A 224 17.98 -13.19 16.11
C ASP A 224 18.66 -13.41 17.48
N LYS A 225 18.68 -14.67 17.93
CA LYS A 225 19.29 -15.09 19.20
C LYS A 225 20.78 -14.73 19.34
N ASP A 226 21.47 -14.52 18.22
CA ASP A 226 22.89 -14.20 18.14
C ASP A 226 23.11 -12.68 18.03
N ASN A 227 22.07 -11.89 18.34
CA ASN A 227 22.01 -10.43 18.25
C ASN A 227 22.28 -9.89 16.84
N GLN A 228 22.07 -10.72 15.81
CA GLN A 228 22.32 -10.34 14.45
C GLN A 228 21.05 -9.70 13.86
N ALA A 229 21.19 -8.49 13.34
CA ALA A 229 20.07 -7.70 12.84
C ALA A 229 19.45 -8.29 11.55
N TRP A 230 18.13 -8.30 11.50
CA TRP A 230 17.28 -8.65 10.37
C TRP A 230 16.18 -7.61 10.21
N THR A 231 15.64 -7.54 9.01
CA THR A 231 14.39 -6.87 8.69
C THR A 231 13.33 -7.90 8.38
N LYS A 232 12.24 -7.90 9.14
CA LYS A 232 11.01 -8.61 8.81
C LYS A 232 10.20 -7.75 7.84
N VAL A 233 9.88 -8.32 6.68
CA VAL A 233 9.09 -7.70 5.63
C VAL A 233 7.77 -8.41 5.53
N TYR A 234 6.66 -7.71 5.76
CA TYR A 234 5.33 -8.10 5.32
C TYR A 234 5.01 -7.36 4.03
N ARG A 235 4.59 -8.08 2.99
CA ARG A 235 4.20 -7.47 1.73
C ARG A 235 2.94 -8.09 1.15
N LYS A 236 2.05 -7.24 0.66
CA LYS A 236 0.85 -7.60 -0.09
C LYS A 236 0.97 -7.02 -1.49
N MET A 237 0.89 -7.86 -2.51
CA MET A 237 1.11 -7.51 -3.90
C MET A 237 -0.04 -7.98 -4.78
N LEU A 238 -0.26 -7.28 -5.89
CA LEU A 238 -1.28 -7.59 -6.89
C LEU A 238 -0.62 -7.87 -8.24
N LEU A 239 -0.95 -9.01 -8.83
CA LEU A 239 -0.50 -9.37 -10.17
C LEU A 239 -1.24 -8.52 -11.22
N ALA A 240 -0.57 -8.07 -12.27
CA ALA A 240 -1.25 -7.55 -13.44
C ALA A 240 -1.95 -8.71 -14.19
N PRO A 241 -3.19 -8.54 -14.68
CA PRO A 241 -3.87 -9.59 -15.41
C PRO A 241 -3.26 -9.85 -16.78
N ALA A 242 -3.58 -11.00 -17.37
CA ALA A 242 -3.17 -11.38 -18.73
C ALA A 242 -1.67 -11.09 -18.98
N SER A 243 -1.35 -10.46 -20.11
CA SER A 243 -0.02 -9.96 -20.48
C SER A 243 0.24 -8.49 -20.12
N CYS A 244 -0.64 -7.83 -19.37
CA CYS A 244 -0.49 -6.41 -19.02
C CYS A 244 0.64 -6.16 -18.02
N CYS A 245 1.14 -4.94 -17.94
CA CYS A 245 2.01 -4.47 -16.85
C CYS A 245 1.36 -3.29 -16.14
N TRP A 246 1.61 -3.09 -14.86
CA TRP A 246 1.20 -1.88 -14.14
C TRP A 246 1.94 -0.66 -14.72
N ASP A 247 1.20 0.42 -14.91
CA ASP A 247 1.74 1.72 -15.28
C ASP A 247 2.59 2.26 -14.11
N PRO A 248 3.91 2.44 -14.29
CA PRO A 248 4.80 2.88 -13.23
C PRO A 248 4.53 4.33 -12.82
N ASP A 249 4.02 5.17 -13.72
CA ASP A 249 3.71 6.57 -13.47
C ASP A 249 2.42 6.69 -12.65
N LYS A 250 1.43 5.84 -12.92
CA LYS A 250 0.15 5.84 -12.18
C LYS A 250 0.21 5.10 -10.84
N ASN A 251 1.04 4.07 -10.75
CA ASN A 251 1.12 3.19 -9.58
C ASN A 251 2.42 3.39 -8.77
N GLY A 252 3.17 4.46 -9.09
CA GLY A 252 4.18 5.07 -8.24
C GLY A 252 5.45 4.26 -8.04
N GLY A 253 6.09 3.73 -9.08
CA GLY A 253 7.36 3.01 -8.91
C GLY A 253 8.27 3.06 -10.12
N THR A 254 9.28 3.93 -10.08
CA THR A 254 10.46 3.81 -10.93
C THR A 254 11.20 2.51 -10.58
N TRP A 255 11.31 1.63 -11.57
CA TRP A 255 12.17 0.46 -11.55
C TRP A 255 13.57 0.93 -11.96
N THR A 256 14.42 1.30 -11.01
CA THR A 256 15.85 1.48 -11.32
C THR A 256 16.58 0.17 -11.04
N TRP A 257 17.31 -0.27 -12.06
CA TRP A 257 18.15 -1.48 -12.08
C TRP A 257 19.39 -1.33 -11.22
#